data_AF-A0A524GSU2-F1
#
_entry.id   AF-A0A524GSU2-F1
#
_cell.length_a   1.000
_cell.length_b   1.000
_cell.length_c   1.000
_cell.angle_alpha   90.00
_cell.angle_beta   90.00
_cell.angle_gamma   90.00
#
_symmetry.space_group_name_H-M   'P 1'
#
loop_
_entity.id
_entity.type
_entity.pdbx_description
1 polymer ?
#
loop_
_entity_poly.entity_id
_entity_poly.type
_entity_poly.pdbx_seq_one_letter_code
_entity_poly.pdbx_strand_id
1 'polypeptide(L)'
;MENHNVFAGAFVDRSGEMRKDAQWLSEALTHAETRFVPVWGDHCLVGGDPLQLKLLRRHQMENFLDGHNQIFLGLFRGKPAFAVAIAADGPPPYAELGEFQDLRYLGSVLPADEANLAAHARGLVLWHTSQQFCGSCGSSARPDAGGNSRRCVNSACGREIFPRVDPAIIVLVSDGERCLLGRQIGWPEGRYSTIAGFVEPGESLEDAVRREVFEETNIRVTAVRYHSSQPWPFPSSLMLGFVAEADT
;
A
#
# COMPACT_ATOMS: atom_id res chain seq x y z
N MET A 1 -20.99 -6.52 -2.42
CA MET A 1 -20.33 -5.95 -1.23
C MET A 1 -19.93 -4.53 -1.60
N GLU A 2 -20.66 -3.53 -1.13
CA GLU A 2 -20.19 -2.15 -1.18
C GLU A 2 -18.99 -2.07 -0.23
N ASN A 3 -17.79 -1.94 -0.80
CA ASN A 3 -16.57 -1.86 -0.01
C ASN A 3 -16.35 -0.39 0.38
N HIS A 4 -16.67 -0.04 1.61
CA HIS A 4 -16.54 1.33 2.12
C HIS A 4 -15.10 1.72 2.46
N ASN A 5 -14.18 0.75 2.53
CA ASN A 5 -12.78 1.01 2.86
C ASN A 5 -12.00 1.46 1.62
N VAL A 6 -11.51 2.70 1.65
CA VAL A 6 -10.61 3.22 0.60
C VAL A 6 -9.36 2.34 0.48
N PHE A 7 -8.76 2.29 -0.70
CA PHE A 7 -7.63 1.40 -1.05
C PHE A 7 -7.93 -0.10 -1.07
N ALA A 8 -9.05 -0.58 -0.54
CA ALA A 8 -9.44 -1.98 -0.58
C ALA A 8 -10.31 -2.28 -1.81
N GLY A 9 -10.24 -3.51 -2.34
CA GLY A 9 -11.10 -3.97 -3.43
C GLY A 9 -10.37 -4.80 -4.48
N ALA A 10 -11.14 -5.55 -5.27
CA ALA A 10 -10.66 -6.41 -6.35
C ALA A 10 -10.74 -5.68 -7.70
N PHE A 11 -10.05 -4.55 -7.81
CA PHE A 11 -10.07 -3.70 -9.02
C PHE A 11 -8.93 -3.99 -10.01
N VAL A 12 -7.88 -4.65 -9.53
CA VAL A 12 -6.72 -5.07 -10.31
C VAL A 12 -6.69 -6.59 -10.29
N ASP A 13 -6.77 -7.21 -11.47
CA ASP A 13 -6.39 -8.61 -11.60
C ASP A 13 -4.87 -8.69 -11.43
N ARG A 14 -4.41 -9.36 -10.37
CA ARG A 14 -3.00 -9.40 -10.00
C ARG A 14 -2.15 -10.22 -10.97
N SER A 15 -2.78 -11.08 -11.77
CA SER A 15 -2.16 -11.96 -12.79
C SER A 15 -0.82 -12.53 -12.33
N GLY A 16 -0.85 -13.23 -11.20
CA GLY A 16 0.35 -13.67 -10.48
C GLY A 16 1.23 -14.62 -11.28
N GLU A 17 0.62 -15.42 -12.15
CA GLU A 17 1.26 -16.32 -13.09
C GLU A 17 2.13 -15.58 -14.13
N MET A 18 1.70 -14.40 -14.58
CA MET A 18 2.41 -13.61 -15.60
C MET A 18 3.70 -12.96 -15.06
N ARG A 19 3.83 -12.84 -13.74
CA ARG A 19 4.97 -12.19 -13.08
C ARG A 19 6.31 -12.88 -13.37
N LYS A 20 6.29 -14.18 -13.68
CA LYS A 20 7.51 -14.96 -13.97
C LYS A 20 7.73 -15.18 -15.47
N ASP A 21 6.78 -14.76 -16.31
CA ASP A 21 6.90 -14.84 -17.75
C ASP A 21 7.61 -13.60 -18.30
N ALA A 22 8.92 -13.72 -18.50
CA ALA A 22 9.75 -12.62 -18.99
C ALA A 22 9.37 -12.17 -20.40
N GLN A 23 8.89 -13.09 -21.26
CA GLN A 23 8.45 -12.76 -22.60
C GLN A 23 7.17 -11.95 -22.54
N TRP A 24 6.17 -12.44 -21.81
CA TRP A 24 4.91 -11.73 -21.62
C TRP A 24 5.11 -10.35 -21.00
N LEU A 25 5.98 -10.22 -19.99
CA LEU A 25 6.30 -8.92 -19.38
C LEU A 25 6.93 -7.95 -20.38
N SER A 26 7.82 -8.42 -21.25
CA SER A 26 8.44 -7.61 -22.30
C SER A 26 7.42 -7.12 -23.32
N GLU A 27 6.53 -8.01 -23.77
CA GLU A 27 5.42 -7.68 -24.66
C GLU A 27 4.45 -6.70 -23.99
N ALA A 28 4.06 -6.95 -22.75
CA ALA A 28 3.19 -6.08 -21.96
C ALA A 28 3.82 -4.68 -21.78
N LEU A 29 5.11 -4.57 -21.49
CA LEU A 29 5.78 -3.26 -21.34
C LEU A 29 5.73 -2.41 -22.62
N THR A 30 5.72 -3.04 -23.79
CA THR A 30 5.71 -2.37 -25.10
C THR A 30 4.31 -2.19 -25.69
N HIS A 31 3.31 -2.87 -25.13
CA HIS A 31 1.95 -2.83 -25.62
C HIS A 31 1.35 -1.42 -25.56
N ALA A 32 0.69 -0.98 -26.64
CA ALA A 32 0.17 0.39 -26.76
C ALA A 32 -0.82 0.76 -25.65
N GLU A 33 -1.62 -0.22 -25.19
CA GLU A 33 -2.58 -0.06 -24.09
C GLU A 33 -2.01 -0.16 -22.68
N THR A 34 -0.71 -0.32 -22.52
CA THR A 34 -0.11 -0.36 -21.20
C THR A 34 -0.19 0.99 -20.50
N ARG A 35 -0.53 0.96 -19.22
CA ARG A 35 -0.63 2.13 -18.36
C ARG A 35 0.50 2.13 -17.33
N PHE A 36 1.08 3.30 -17.13
CA PHE A 36 2.14 3.50 -16.15
C PHE A 36 1.64 4.42 -15.03
N VAL A 37 1.92 4.02 -13.79
CA VAL A 37 1.67 4.81 -12.58
C VAL A 37 3.02 5.36 -12.13
N PRO A 38 3.35 6.63 -12.45
CA PRO A 38 4.56 7.24 -11.93
C PRO A 38 4.41 7.49 -10.42
N VAL A 39 5.42 7.10 -9.65
CA VAL A 39 5.50 7.38 -8.21
C VAL A 39 6.76 8.20 -7.97
N TRP A 40 6.60 9.47 -7.66
CA TRP A 40 7.71 10.39 -7.39
C TRP A 40 7.96 10.46 -5.89
N GLY A 41 9.08 9.88 -5.44
CA GLY A 41 9.31 9.60 -4.02
C GLY A 41 8.23 8.67 -3.46
N ASP A 42 7.26 9.24 -2.75
CA ASP A 42 6.09 8.54 -2.21
C ASP A 42 4.75 9.18 -2.62
N HIS A 43 4.75 10.05 -3.62
CA HIS A 43 3.57 10.75 -4.11
C HIS A 43 3.06 10.16 -5.43
N CYS A 44 1.76 10.28 -5.70
CA CYS A 44 1.12 9.80 -6.92
C CYS A 44 0.67 10.98 -7.80
N LEU A 45 0.85 10.87 -9.12
CA LEU A 45 0.44 11.90 -10.08
C LEU A 45 -1.09 11.89 -10.26
N VAL A 46 -1.73 13.01 -9.95
CA VAL A 46 -3.17 13.19 -10.07
C VAL A 46 -3.51 14.48 -10.81
N GLY A 47 -4.71 14.57 -11.37
CA GLY A 47 -5.20 15.83 -11.95
C GLY A 47 -6.54 15.69 -12.68
N GLY A 48 -7.08 16.81 -13.14
CA GLY A 48 -8.43 16.90 -13.70
C GLY A 48 -9.49 17.26 -12.65
N ASP A 49 -10.71 17.51 -13.13
CA ASP A 49 -11.89 17.76 -12.31
C ASP A 49 -13.08 16.95 -12.88
N PRO A 50 -13.54 15.88 -12.20
CA PRO A 50 -13.10 15.42 -10.88
C PRO A 50 -11.65 14.89 -10.87
N LEU A 51 -11.02 14.87 -9.69
CA LEU A 51 -9.64 14.43 -9.52
C LEU A 51 -9.48 12.95 -9.89
N GLN A 52 -8.47 12.63 -10.69
CA GLN A 52 -8.18 11.27 -11.17
C GLN A 52 -6.69 10.94 -11.07
N LEU A 53 -6.37 9.66 -10.93
CA LEU A 53 -5.01 9.15 -11.06
C LEU A 53 -4.57 9.26 -12.53
N LYS A 54 -3.42 9.90 -12.78
CA LYS A 54 -2.88 10.00 -14.14
C LYS A 54 -2.16 8.72 -14.52
N LEU A 55 -2.79 7.98 -15.43
CA LEU A 55 -2.25 6.77 -16.04
C LEU A 55 -1.54 7.12 -17.34
N LEU A 56 -0.21 7.11 -17.30
CA LEU A 56 0.62 7.53 -18.43
C LEU A 56 0.80 6.41 -19.46
N ARG A 57 1.10 6.79 -20.70
CA ARG A 57 1.50 5.88 -21.78
C ARG A 57 3.01 5.77 -21.83
N ARG A 58 3.52 4.72 -22.51
CA ARG A 58 4.95 4.45 -22.65
C ARG A 58 5.75 5.67 -23.15
N HIS A 59 5.27 6.37 -24.18
CA HIS A 59 5.97 7.52 -24.75
C HIS A 59 6.15 8.68 -23.75
N GLN A 60 5.26 8.80 -22.76
CA GLN A 60 5.36 9.81 -21.70
C GLN A 60 6.37 9.40 -20.61
N MET A 61 6.73 8.12 -20.54
CA MET A 61 7.64 7.55 -19.54
C MET A 61 9.06 7.33 -20.06
N GLU A 62 9.36 7.61 -21.34
CA GLU A 62 10.62 7.23 -21.99
C GLU A 62 11.88 7.66 -21.21
N ASN A 63 11.86 8.86 -20.61
CA ASN A 63 12.98 9.40 -19.84
C ASN A 63 13.17 8.78 -18.45
N PHE A 64 12.18 8.01 -17.97
CA PHE A 64 12.18 7.42 -16.63
C PHE A 64 12.20 5.89 -16.65
N LEU A 65 12.12 5.25 -17.81
CA LEU A 65 12.22 3.79 -17.91
C LEU A 65 13.69 3.37 -18.00
N ASP A 66 14.21 2.81 -16.91
CA ASP A 66 15.42 1.97 -16.93
C ASP A 66 14.94 0.53 -16.76
N GLY A 67 15.47 -0.47 -17.49
CA GLY A 67 14.90 -1.83 -17.53
C GLY A 67 14.82 -2.60 -16.19
N HIS A 68 15.05 -1.93 -15.05
CA HIS A 68 15.03 -2.48 -13.70
C HIS A 68 14.06 -1.75 -12.76
N ASN A 69 13.43 -0.65 -13.17
CA ASN A 69 12.57 0.16 -12.31
C ASN A 69 11.06 0.00 -12.55
N GLN A 70 10.65 -0.92 -13.44
CA GLN A 70 9.25 -1.22 -13.67
C GLN A 70 8.75 -2.34 -12.75
N ILE A 71 7.58 -2.10 -12.15
CA ILE A 71 6.92 -3.05 -11.27
C ILE A 71 5.55 -3.37 -11.86
N PHE A 72 5.33 -4.62 -12.26
CA PHE A 72 4.05 -5.08 -12.78
C PHE A 72 2.99 -5.13 -11.67
N LEU A 73 1.91 -4.36 -11.86
CA LEU A 73 0.82 -4.23 -10.89
C LEU A 73 -0.31 -5.24 -11.13
N GLY A 74 -0.38 -5.79 -12.34
CA GLY A 74 -1.49 -6.60 -12.82
C GLY A 74 -2.19 -6.00 -14.04
N LEU A 75 -3.40 -6.47 -14.30
CA LEU A 75 -4.31 -5.91 -15.29
C LEU A 75 -5.32 -4.98 -14.61
N PHE A 76 -5.22 -3.68 -14.90
CA PHE A 76 -6.16 -2.67 -14.45
C PHE A 76 -7.13 -2.34 -15.60
N ARG A 77 -8.44 -2.47 -15.35
CA ARG A 77 -9.48 -2.33 -16.39
C ARG A 77 -9.17 -3.17 -17.65
N GLY A 78 -8.62 -4.37 -17.42
CA GLY A 78 -8.23 -5.33 -18.47
C GLY A 78 -6.96 -4.99 -19.25
N LYS A 79 -6.20 -3.96 -18.85
CA LYS A 79 -4.95 -3.54 -19.51
C LYS A 79 -3.74 -3.70 -18.58
N PRO A 80 -2.55 -4.06 -19.10
CA PRO A 80 -1.35 -4.12 -18.27
C PRO A 80 -1.05 -2.79 -17.59
N ALA A 81 -0.75 -2.84 -16.29
CA ALA A 81 -0.38 -1.69 -15.49
C ALA A 81 0.99 -1.92 -14.83
N PHE A 82 1.84 -0.90 -14.89
CA PHE A 82 3.15 -0.90 -14.24
C PHE A 82 3.31 0.33 -13.35
N ALA A 83 3.93 0.18 -12.18
CA ALA A 83 4.47 1.32 -11.44
C ALA A 83 5.90 1.59 -11.88
N VAL A 84 6.30 2.86 -11.85
CA VAL A 84 7.67 3.30 -12.12
C VAL A 84 8.08 4.24 -10.99
N ALA A 85 9.16 3.88 -10.30
CA ALA A 85 9.74 4.73 -9.27
C ALA A 85 10.51 5.88 -9.92
N ILE A 86 10.22 7.11 -9.51
CA ILE A 86 10.94 8.32 -9.92
C ILE A 86 11.62 8.91 -8.68
N ALA A 87 12.93 9.16 -8.79
CA ALA A 87 13.69 9.80 -7.72
C ALA A 87 13.16 11.22 -7.43
N ALA A 88 13.10 11.57 -6.16
CA ALA A 88 12.68 12.90 -5.69
C ALA A 88 13.88 13.81 -5.38
N ASP A 89 14.86 13.83 -6.29
CA ASP A 89 16.10 14.62 -6.20
C ASP A 89 16.05 15.94 -6.99
N GLY A 90 14.93 16.20 -7.68
CA GLY A 90 14.66 17.42 -8.44
C GLY A 90 13.18 17.83 -8.38
N PRO A 91 12.74 18.83 -9.16
CA PRO A 91 11.33 19.22 -9.22
C PRO A 91 10.46 18.05 -9.72
N PRO A 92 9.18 17.95 -9.27
CA PRO A 92 8.29 16.90 -9.75
C PRO A 92 8.08 17.02 -11.27
N PRO A 93 8.19 15.91 -12.03
CA PRO A 93 7.93 15.92 -13.47
C PRO A 93 6.43 16.07 -13.75
N TYR A 94 6.06 16.20 -15.03
CA TYR A 94 4.67 16.15 -15.51
C TYR A 94 3.75 17.25 -14.98
N ALA A 95 4.29 18.43 -14.64
CA ALA A 95 3.52 19.57 -14.15
C ALA A 95 2.42 20.02 -15.13
N GLU A 96 2.58 19.74 -16.42
CA GLU A 96 1.59 19.98 -17.47
C GLU A 96 0.41 18.98 -17.47
N LEU A 97 0.58 17.82 -16.83
CA LEU A 97 -0.43 16.76 -16.76
C LEU A 97 -1.17 16.74 -15.43
N GLY A 98 -0.55 17.24 -14.35
CA GLY A 98 -1.13 17.23 -13.02
C GLY A 98 -0.09 17.52 -11.93
N GLU A 99 -0.41 17.11 -10.71
CA GLU A 99 0.40 17.31 -9.52
C GLU A 99 0.64 16.00 -8.79
N PHE A 100 1.82 15.85 -8.19
CA PHE A 100 2.11 14.73 -7.31
C PHE A 100 1.59 15.02 -5.90
N GLN A 101 0.68 14.19 -5.40
CA GLN A 101 0.05 14.37 -4.08
C GLN A 101 0.21 13.15 -3.16
N ASP A 102 0.21 13.38 -1.84
CA ASP A 102 0.27 12.32 -0.83
C ASP A 102 -1.00 11.47 -0.88
N LEU A 103 -0.82 10.15 -1.02
CA LEU A 103 -1.88 9.16 -1.08
C LEU A 103 -2.87 9.23 0.10
N ARG A 104 -2.45 9.68 1.29
CA ARG A 104 -3.33 9.81 2.48
C ARG A 104 -4.55 10.66 2.21
N TYR A 105 -4.42 11.71 1.41
CA TYR A 105 -5.54 12.58 1.03
C TYR A 105 -6.32 12.04 -0.17
N LEU A 106 -5.66 11.27 -1.03
CA LEU A 106 -6.24 10.77 -2.28
C LEU A 106 -7.24 9.63 -2.07
N GLY A 107 -7.11 8.87 -0.99
CA GLY A 107 -7.97 7.70 -0.74
C GLY A 107 -9.47 8.00 -0.78
N SER A 108 -9.89 9.12 -0.21
CA SER A 108 -11.30 9.53 -0.15
C SER A 108 -11.76 10.39 -1.33
N VAL A 109 -10.85 10.83 -2.20
CA VAL A 109 -11.13 11.78 -3.29
C VAL A 109 -11.11 11.09 -4.65
N LEU A 110 -10.19 10.15 -4.85
CA LEU A 110 -10.10 9.39 -6.09
C LEU A 110 -11.24 8.37 -6.22
N PRO A 111 -11.60 7.98 -7.46
CA PRO A 111 -12.37 6.77 -7.70
C PRO A 111 -11.74 5.56 -6.99
N ALA A 112 -12.57 4.68 -6.43
CA ALA A 112 -12.10 3.59 -5.56
C ALA A 112 -11.09 2.63 -6.25
N ASP A 113 -11.28 2.39 -7.55
CA ASP A 113 -10.40 1.55 -8.36
C ASP A 113 -9.02 2.21 -8.59
N GLU A 114 -9.00 3.51 -8.83
CA GLU A 114 -7.79 4.31 -8.97
C GLU A 114 -7.04 4.48 -7.64
N ALA A 115 -7.76 4.71 -6.54
CA ALA A 115 -7.18 4.74 -5.19
C ALA A 115 -6.50 3.40 -4.85
N ASN A 116 -7.16 2.26 -5.14
CA ASN A 116 -6.60 0.92 -4.95
C ASN A 116 -5.33 0.70 -5.78
N LEU A 117 -5.34 1.10 -7.05
CA LEU A 117 -4.17 0.99 -7.93
C LEU A 117 -3.01 1.87 -7.43
N ALA A 118 -3.28 3.11 -7.04
CA ALA A 118 -2.29 4.05 -6.51
C ALA A 118 -1.65 3.51 -5.22
N ALA A 119 -2.48 2.97 -4.30
CA ALA A 119 -1.99 2.34 -3.07
C ALA A 119 -1.09 1.14 -3.34
N HIS A 120 -1.43 0.30 -4.31
CA HIS A 120 -0.61 -0.83 -4.70
C HIS A 120 0.73 -0.39 -5.32
N ALA A 121 0.69 0.57 -6.26
CA ALA A 121 1.87 1.13 -6.90
C ALA A 121 2.83 1.75 -5.88
N ARG A 122 2.33 2.64 -5.02
CA ARG A 122 3.11 3.30 -3.98
C ARG A 122 3.71 2.31 -2.99
N GLY A 123 2.93 1.34 -2.52
CA GLY A 123 3.41 0.33 -1.58
C GLY A 123 4.58 -0.48 -2.12
N LEU A 124 4.50 -0.95 -3.37
CA LEU A 124 5.59 -1.70 -3.99
C LEU A 124 6.81 -0.81 -4.28
N VAL A 125 6.62 0.42 -4.77
CA VAL A 125 7.72 1.37 -5.00
C VAL A 125 8.48 1.65 -3.70
N LEU A 126 7.77 1.96 -2.61
CA LEU A 126 8.40 2.21 -1.31
C LEU A 126 9.15 1.00 -0.76
N TRP A 127 8.57 -0.20 -0.90
CA TRP A 127 9.25 -1.42 -0.52
C TRP A 127 10.53 -1.65 -1.35
N HIS A 128 10.49 -1.42 -2.66
CA HIS A 128 11.69 -1.55 -3.50
C HIS A 128 12.79 -0.56 -3.12
N THR A 129 12.42 0.66 -2.76
CA THR A 129 13.35 1.70 -2.32
C THR A 129 14.00 1.35 -0.97
N SER A 130 13.25 0.75 -0.03
CA SER A 130 13.79 0.39 1.29
C SER A 130 14.51 -0.98 1.32
N GLN A 131 14.13 -1.92 0.45
CA GLN A 131 14.65 -3.29 0.44
C GLN A 131 15.71 -3.52 -0.65
N GLN A 132 16.82 -2.79 -0.64
CA GLN A 132 17.87 -2.94 -1.66
C GLN A 132 18.86 -4.08 -1.39
N PHE A 133 18.94 -4.55 -0.15
CA PHE A 133 19.90 -5.56 0.30
C PHE A 133 19.20 -6.76 0.95
N CYS A 134 19.88 -7.91 0.96
CA CYS A 134 19.41 -9.13 1.60
C CYS A 134 19.64 -9.06 3.11
N GLY A 135 18.56 -9.07 3.90
CA GLY A 135 18.65 -9.11 5.36
C GLY A 135 19.32 -10.36 5.93
N SER A 136 19.58 -11.39 5.12
CA SER A 136 20.25 -12.62 5.55
C SER A 136 21.77 -12.58 5.43
N CYS A 137 22.32 -11.90 4.42
CA CYS A 137 23.76 -11.94 4.10
C CYS A 137 24.35 -10.59 3.71
N GLY A 138 23.57 -9.50 3.72
CA GLY A 138 24.01 -8.14 3.40
C GLY A 138 24.28 -7.86 1.91
N SER A 139 24.30 -8.87 1.04
CA SER A 139 24.51 -8.67 -0.40
C SER A 139 23.32 -7.97 -1.05
N SER A 140 23.54 -7.25 -2.15
CA SER A 140 22.45 -6.60 -2.91
C SER A 140 21.36 -7.61 -3.34
N ALA A 141 20.15 -7.11 -3.53
CA ALA A 141 19.03 -7.87 -4.07
C ALA A 141 18.46 -7.15 -5.29
N ARG A 142 18.15 -7.89 -6.37
CA ARG A 142 17.58 -7.32 -7.62
C ARG A 142 16.08 -7.59 -7.66
N PRO A 143 15.26 -6.74 -8.29
CA PRO A 143 13.87 -7.08 -8.60
C PRO A 143 13.76 -8.44 -9.30
N ASP A 144 12.72 -9.19 -8.94
CA ASP A 144 12.38 -10.50 -9.52
C ASP A 144 10.85 -10.63 -9.57
N ALA A 145 10.34 -11.57 -10.36
CA ALA A 145 8.91 -11.82 -10.57
C ALA A 145 8.11 -10.53 -10.88
N GLY A 146 8.54 -9.79 -11.91
CA GLY A 146 7.90 -8.54 -12.33
C GLY A 146 7.92 -7.43 -11.27
N GLY A 147 8.83 -7.47 -10.30
CA GLY A 147 8.88 -6.52 -9.18
C GLY A 147 7.93 -6.87 -8.02
N ASN A 148 7.32 -8.05 -8.01
CA ASN A 148 6.58 -8.51 -6.83
C ASN A 148 7.49 -9.22 -5.80
N SER A 149 8.79 -9.34 -6.10
CA SER A 149 9.80 -9.90 -5.22
C SER A 149 11.17 -9.29 -5.52
N ARG A 150 12.15 -9.60 -4.69
CA ARG A 150 13.57 -9.36 -4.96
C ARG A 150 14.35 -10.62 -4.69
N ARG A 151 15.41 -10.86 -5.45
CA ARG A 151 16.31 -12.00 -5.27
C ARG A 151 17.72 -11.53 -4.91
N CYS A 152 18.29 -12.13 -3.87
CA CYS A 152 19.67 -11.90 -3.48
C CYS A 152 20.62 -12.30 -4.62
N VAL A 153 21.60 -11.44 -4.93
CA VAL A 153 22.55 -11.67 -6.03
C VAL A 153 23.65 -12.68 -5.72
N ASN A 154 23.87 -12.94 -4.43
CA ASN A 154 24.84 -13.91 -3.99
C ASN A 154 24.30 -15.31 -4.28
N SER A 155 24.94 -16.04 -5.19
CA SER A 155 24.52 -17.38 -5.62
C SER A 155 24.50 -18.41 -4.49
N ALA A 156 25.33 -18.24 -3.44
CA ALA A 156 25.31 -19.10 -2.27
C ALA A 156 24.12 -18.82 -1.33
N CYS A 157 23.53 -17.61 -1.41
CA CYS A 157 22.36 -17.24 -0.62
C CYS A 157 21.06 -17.41 -1.44
N GLY A 158 20.97 -16.77 -2.61
CA GLY A 158 19.86 -16.89 -3.56
C GLY A 158 18.47 -16.54 -3.02
N ARG A 159 18.38 -15.98 -1.79
CA ARG A 159 17.13 -15.78 -1.07
C ARG A 159 16.18 -14.87 -1.83
N GLU A 160 14.92 -15.32 -1.91
CA GLU A 160 13.80 -14.52 -2.37
C GLU A 160 13.23 -13.70 -1.20
N ILE A 161 12.90 -12.44 -1.49
CA ILE A 161 12.47 -11.44 -0.53
C ILE A 161 11.16 -10.87 -1.05
N PHE A 162 10.13 -10.87 -0.21
CA PHE A 162 8.79 -10.42 -0.56
C PHE A 162 8.46 -9.09 0.12
N PRO A 163 7.53 -8.30 -0.46
CA PRO A 163 6.94 -7.16 0.21
C PRO A 163 6.42 -7.54 1.60
N ARG A 164 6.74 -6.71 2.60
CA ARG A 164 6.22 -6.85 3.96
C ARG A 164 4.87 -6.15 4.06
N VAL A 165 3.95 -6.77 4.79
CA VAL A 165 2.69 -6.16 5.19
C VAL A 165 2.57 -6.35 6.70
N ASP A 166 2.45 -5.26 7.43
CA ASP A 166 2.47 -5.28 8.89
C ASP A 166 1.04 -5.22 9.43
N PRO A 167 0.52 -6.30 10.05
CA PRO A 167 -0.83 -6.31 10.57
C PRO A 167 -0.97 -5.36 11.76
N ALA A 168 -1.99 -4.51 11.71
CA ALA A 168 -2.34 -3.61 12.81
C ALA A 168 -3.85 -3.66 13.06
N ILE A 169 -4.25 -3.79 14.31
CA ILE A 169 -5.66 -3.71 14.69
C ILE A 169 -6.09 -2.26 14.78
N ILE A 170 -7.38 -2.01 14.59
CA ILE A 170 -8.04 -0.74 14.92
C ILE A 170 -9.43 -1.07 15.43
N VAL A 171 -9.80 -0.57 16.61
CA VAL A 171 -10.99 -1.06 17.32
C VAL A 171 -11.87 0.06 17.85
N LEU A 172 -13.15 0.00 17.50
CA LEU A 172 -14.19 0.79 18.16
C LEU A 172 -14.63 0.05 19.43
N VAL A 173 -14.31 0.61 20.59
CA VAL A 173 -14.75 0.08 21.89
C VAL A 173 -15.99 0.85 22.35
N SER A 174 -17.04 0.13 22.76
CA SER A 174 -18.30 0.72 23.21
C SER A 174 -18.85 0.04 24.47
N ASP A 175 -19.59 0.79 25.29
CA ASP A 175 -20.40 0.28 26.42
C ASP A 175 -21.89 0.16 26.06
N GLY A 176 -22.25 0.34 24.78
CA GLY A 176 -23.62 0.33 24.27
C GLY A 176 -24.23 1.73 24.06
N GLU A 177 -23.77 2.74 24.80
CA GLU A 177 -24.24 4.14 24.65
C GLU A 177 -23.13 5.09 24.20
N ARG A 178 -21.90 4.83 24.63
CA ARG A 178 -20.72 5.66 24.40
C ARG A 178 -19.67 4.85 23.66
N CYS A 179 -18.71 5.54 23.07
CA CYS A 179 -17.52 4.92 22.51
C CYS A 179 -16.25 5.57 23.06
N LEU A 180 -15.21 4.76 23.14
CA LEU A 180 -13.87 5.18 23.53
C LEU A 180 -13.15 5.74 22.30
N LEU A 181 -12.62 6.95 22.45
CA LEU A 181 -11.75 7.57 21.47
C LEU A 181 -10.48 8.07 22.14
N GLY A 182 -9.35 7.84 21.49
CA GLY A 182 -8.03 8.32 21.89
C GLY A 182 -7.57 9.49 21.00
N ARG A 183 -6.54 10.19 21.47
CA ARG A 183 -5.78 11.16 20.67
C ARG A 183 -4.31 11.14 21.06
N GLN A 184 -3.44 11.37 20.09
CA GLN A 184 -2.01 11.56 20.34
C GLN A 184 -1.70 13.05 20.54
N ILE A 185 -0.62 13.34 21.29
CA ILE A 185 -0.20 14.72 21.66
C ILE A 185 0.00 15.59 20.41
N GLY A 186 0.51 15.03 19.32
CA GLY A 186 0.80 15.77 18.08
C GLY A 186 -0.38 15.96 17.11
N TRP A 187 -1.58 15.45 17.43
CA TRP A 187 -2.72 15.54 16.51
C TRP A 187 -3.43 16.91 16.60
N PRO A 188 -4.02 17.40 15.49
CA PRO A 188 -4.83 18.62 15.50
C PRO A 188 -5.87 18.64 16.63
N GLU A 189 -6.18 19.84 17.12
CA GLU A 189 -7.23 20.03 18.13
C GLU A 189 -8.57 19.47 17.62
N GLY A 190 -9.33 18.83 18.52
CA GLY A 190 -10.61 18.21 18.19
C GLY A 190 -10.52 16.90 17.39
N ARG A 191 -9.32 16.49 16.94
CA ARG A 191 -9.14 15.18 16.29
C ARG A 191 -9.00 14.07 17.32
N TYR A 192 -9.83 13.06 17.17
CA TYR A 192 -9.83 11.82 17.93
C TYR A 192 -9.98 10.63 16.97
N SER A 193 -9.53 9.45 17.40
CA SER A 193 -9.65 8.20 16.64
C SER A 193 -9.91 7.04 17.58
N THR A 194 -10.36 5.93 17.03
CA THR A 194 -10.34 4.63 17.70
C THR A 194 -8.92 4.19 18.03
N ILE A 195 -8.79 3.29 19.01
CA ILE A 195 -7.51 2.72 19.44
C ILE A 195 -6.98 1.78 18.35
N ALA A 196 -5.67 1.80 18.11
CA ALA A 196 -5.02 1.02 17.08
C ALA A 196 -3.60 0.65 17.51
N GLY A 197 -3.11 -0.51 17.07
CA GLY A 197 -1.77 -0.96 17.40
C GLY A 197 -1.33 -2.18 16.60
N PHE A 198 -0.04 -2.49 16.64
CA PHE A 198 0.53 -3.58 15.85
C PHE A 198 0.28 -4.92 16.53
N VAL A 199 0.08 -5.95 15.70
CA VAL A 199 -0.02 -7.33 16.19
C VAL A 199 1.39 -7.88 16.43
N GLU A 200 1.62 -8.48 17.59
CA GLU A 200 2.92 -9.05 17.93
C GLU A 200 3.11 -10.50 17.44
N PRO A 201 4.36 -10.96 17.25
CA PRO A 201 4.63 -12.36 16.90
C PRO A 201 4.07 -13.34 17.95
N GLY A 202 3.20 -14.26 17.51
CA GLY A 202 2.55 -15.24 18.37
C GLY A 202 1.22 -14.76 18.98
N GLU A 203 0.79 -13.56 18.63
CA GLU A 203 -0.47 -12.97 19.10
C GLU A 203 -1.61 -13.20 18.10
N SER A 204 -2.83 -13.46 18.60
CA SER A 204 -4.04 -13.43 17.77
C SER A 204 -4.50 -11.98 17.55
N LEU A 205 -5.35 -11.72 16.55
CA LEU A 205 -5.86 -10.36 16.33
C LEU A 205 -6.72 -9.90 17.52
N GLU A 206 -7.48 -10.82 18.10
CA GLU A 206 -8.35 -10.56 19.23
C GLU A 206 -7.54 -10.28 20.51
N ASP A 207 -6.41 -10.95 20.70
CA ASP A 207 -5.51 -10.68 21.82
C ASP A 207 -4.81 -9.32 21.66
N ALA A 208 -4.38 -8.97 20.44
CA ALA A 208 -3.84 -7.65 20.13
C ALA A 208 -4.86 -6.55 20.45
N VAL A 209 -6.13 -6.73 20.08
CA VAL A 209 -7.21 -5.80 20.46
C VAL A 209 -7.30 -5.63 21.98
N ARG A 210 -7.27 -6.73 22.73
CA ARG A 210 -7.36 -6.67 24.20
C ARG A 210 -6.15 -5.99 24.84
N ARG A 211 -4.94 -6.30 24.35
CA ARG A 211 -3.69 -5.73 24.84
C ARG A 211 -3.63 -4.23 24.57
N GLU A 212 -3.78 -3.82 23.32
CA GLU A 212 -3.63 -2.42 22.89
C GLU A 212 -4.64 -1.50 23.59
N VAL A 213 -5.92 -1.94 23.72
CA VAL A 213 -6.92 -1.15 24.46
C VAL A 213 -6.53 -1.00 25.93
N PHE A 214 -6.08 -2.09 26.57
CA PHE A 214 -5.71 -2.04 27.97
C PHE A 214 -4.47 -1.18 28.21
N GLU A 215 -3.43 -1.30 27.39
CA GLU A 215 -2.18 -0.53 27.50
C GLU A 215 -2.41 0.97 27.32
N GLU A 216 -3.21 1.38 26.33
CA GLU A 216 -3.43 2.79 26.04
C GLU A 216 -4.46 3.45 26.96
N THR A 217 -5.46 2.71 27.44
CA THR A 217 -6.63 3.33 28.11
C THR A 217 -7.00 2.71 29.46
N ASN A 218 -6.32 1.65 29.91
CA ASN A 218 -6.65 0.87 31.11
C ASN A 218 -8.08 0.27 31.11
N ILE A 219 -8.71 0.14 29.94
CA ILE A 219 -10.04 -0.47 29.80
C ILE A 219 -9.87 -1.92 29.38
N ARG A 220 -10.64 -2.82 30.01
CA ARG A 220 -10.73 -4.22 29.57
C ARG A 220 -11.89 -4.36 28.59
N VAL A 221 -11.76 -5.29 27.64
CA VAL A 221 -12.79 -5.57 26.64
C VAL A 221 -13.11 -7.05 26.57
N THR A 222 -14.37 -7.38 26.29
CA THR A 222 -14.87 -8.75 26.27
C THR A 222 -15.02 -9.26 24.84
N ALA A 223 -16.21 -9.13 24.25
CA ALA A 223 -16.50 -9.53 22.88
C ALA A 223 -15.65 -8.70 21.92
N VAL A 224 -14.89 -9.37 21.05
CA VAL A 224 -14.11 -8.75 19.97
C VAL A 224 -14.61 -9.34 18.66
N ARG A 225 -15.10 -8.48 17.76
CA ARG A 225 -15.68 -8.91 16.47
C ARG A 225 -14.97 -8.20 15.33
N TYR A 226 -14.45 -8.98 14.39
CA TYR A 226 -13.89 -8.45 13.15
C TYR A 226 -14.97 -7.74 12.34
N HIS A 227 -14.62 -6.58 11.78
CA HIS A 227 -15.48 -5.80 10.91
C HIS A 227 -15.02 -5.89 9.46
N SER A 228 -13.79 -5.47 9.18
CA SER A 228 -13.27 -5.33 7.80
C SER A 228 -11.76 -5.10 7.81
N SER A 229 -11.11 -5.19 6.66
CA SER A 229 -9.70 -4.82 6.50
C SER A 229 -9.52 -3.68 5.51
N GLN A 230 -8.46 -2.90 5.69
CA GLN A 230 -8.07 -1.81 4.81
C GLN A 230 -6.55 -1.79 4.62
N PRO A 231 -6.04 -1.89 3.38
CA PRO A 231 -4.64 -1.62 3.10
C PRO A 231 -4.30 -0.19 3.51
N TRP A 232 -3.22 -0.03 4.26
CA TRP A 232 -2.76 1.27 4.75
C TRP A 232 -1.25 1.39 4.52
N PRO A 233 -0.83 1.71 3.28
CA PRO A 233 0.56 1.62 2.85
C PRO A 233 1.42 2.76 3.43
N PHE A 234 1.35 3.06 4.72
CA PHE A 234 2.05 4.17 5.36
C PHE A 234 2.91 3.69 6.54
N PRO A 235 4.00 2.93 6.31
CA PRO A 235 4.55 2.56 4.99
C PRO A 235 3.99 1.25 4.40
N SER A 236 3.50 0.31 5.23
CA SER A 236 3.17 -1.04 4.76
C SER A 236 2.12 -1.77 5.62
N SER A 237 1.26 -1.06 6.33
CA SER A 237 0.32 -1.69 7.26
C SER A 237 -0.91 -2.30 6.55
N LEU A 238 -1.49 -3.34 7.16
CA LEU A 238 -2.85 -3.80 6.89
C LEU A 238 -3.68 -3.52 8.14
N MET A 239 -4.58 -2.55 8.05
CA MET A 239 -5.49 -2.22 9.14
C MET A 239 -6.60 -3.26 9.20
N LEU A 240 -6.80 -3.83 10.38
CA LEU A 240 -7.79 -4.86 10.67
C LEU A 240 -8.78 -4.25 11.66
N GLY A 241 -9.95 -3.89 11.17
CA GLY A 241 -11.00 -3.21 11.92
C GLY A 241 -11.79 -4.17 12.80
N PHE A 242 -12.02 -3.78 14.05
CA PHE A 242 -12.78 -4.52 15.05
C PHE A 242 -13.80 -3.62 15.76
N VAL A 243 -14.83 -4.26 16.31
CA VAL A 243 -15.73 -3.69 17.31
C VAL A 243 -15.59 -4.51 18.58
N ALA A 244 -15.50 -3.84 19.73
CA ALA A 244 -15.38 -4.50 21.03
C ALA A 244 -16.29 -3.88 22.11
N GLU A 245 -16.69 -4.72 23.06
CA GLU A 245 -17.52 -4.33 24.20
C GLU A 245 -16.64 -4.08 25.44
N ALA A 246 -16.80 -2.93 26.09
CA ALA A 246 -16.09 -2.61 27.33
C ALA A 246 -16.56 -3.49 28.49
N ASP A 247 -15.61 -3.98 29.29
CA ASP A 247 -15.86 -4.67 30.55
C ASP A 247 -15.94 -3.62 31.66
N THR A 248 -17.16 -3.30 32.11
CA THR A 248 -17.42 -2.29 33.16
C THR A 248 -17.32 -2.85 34.56
#